data_AF-L7N183-F1
#
_entry.id   AF-L7N183-F1
#
_cell.length_a   1.000
_cell.length_b   1.000
_cell.length_c   1.000
_cell.angle_alpha   90.00
_cell.angle_beta   90.00
_cell.angle_gamma   90.00
#
_symmetry.space_group_name_H-M   'P 1'
#
loop_
_entity.id
_entity.type
_entity.pdbx_description
1 polymer ?
#
loop_
_entity_poly.entity_id
_entity_poly.type
_entity_poly.pdbx_seq_one_letter_code
_entity_poly.pdbx_strand_id
1 'polypeptide(L)'
;MRLLGLLLCLVTAPQGVLSQVQLQESGPGLVKPSQTLSLTCTVSGYSITSGYCWTWIRQPQGKGLEWMGCIRYDGNTYYSPSLKSRTSISKDTSKNQFSLQLSSVTTEDMAVYYCATD
;
A
#
# COMPACT_ATOMS: atom_id res chain seq x y z
N MET A 1 47.24 35.59 -7.14
CA MET A 1 48.20 34.69 -7.81
C MET A 1 49.00 33.99 -6.72
N ARG A 2 49.18 32.68 -6.67
CA ARG A 2 48.67 31.56 -7.45
C ARG A 2 49.04 30.34 -6.59
N LEU A 3 48.07 29.43 -6.49
CA LEU A 3 48.21 27.97 -6.40
C LEU A 3 49.04 27.37 -5.26
N LEU A 4 48.38 26.49 -4.50
CA LEU A 4 48.66 25.06 -4.32
C LEU A 4 47.83 24.66 -3.07
N GLY A 5 46.56 24.25 -3.18
CA GLY A 5 46.13 23.00 -3.79
C GLY A 5 46.28 21.87 -2.76
N LEU A 6 45.17 21.20 -2.37
CA LEU A 6 45.01 20.03 -1.46
C LEU A 6 43.94 20.37 -0.39
N LEU A 7 42.76 19.78 -0.27
CA LEU A 7 42.09 18.65 -0.90
C LEU A 7 40.58 18.95 -0.80
N LEU A 8 39.82 18.77 -1.88
CA LEU A 8 38.38 18.52 -1.78
C LEU A 8 38.19 17.20 -1.03
N CYS A 9 37.89 17.25 0.26
CA CYS A 9 37.18 16.14 0.89
C CYS A 9 35.72 16.19 0.43
N LEU A 10 35.49 15.79 -0.83
CA LEU A 10 34.23 15.17 -1.18
C LEU A 10 34.10 13.97 -0.25
N VAL A 11 33.43 14.17 0.88
CA VAL A 11 32.90 13.06 1.66
C VAL A 11 31.78 12.48 0.80
N THR A 12 32.14 11.75 -0.25
CA THR A 12 31.29 10.72 -0.80
C THR A 12 31.29 9.63 0.26
N ALA A 13 30.52 9.85 1.32
CA ALA A 13 30.02 8.72 2.07
C ALA A 13 29.37 7.81 1.02
N PRO A 14 29.71 6.52 0.96
CA PRO A 14 28.82 5.61 0.29
C PRO A 14 27.52 5.77 1.05
N GLN A 15 26.54 6.45 0.44
CA GLN A 15 25.18 6.39 0.91
C GLN A 15 24.84 4.91 0.77
N GLY A 16 25.05 4.16 1.85
CA GLY A 16 24.54 2.81 1.95
C GLY A 16 23.07 2.95 1.63
N VAL A 17 22.66 2.43 0.49
CA VAL A 17 21.26 2.45 0.07
C VAL A 17 20.57 1.51 1.04
N LEU A 18 20.10 2.04 2.16
CA LEU A 18 19.09 1.38 2.95
C LEU A 18 17.86 1.32 2.04
N SER A 19 17.52 0.12 1.58
CA SER A 19 16.31 -0.11 0.79
C SER A 19 15.11 0.21 1.67
N GLN A 20 14.55 1.40 1.52
CA GLN A 20 13.33 1.80 2.21
C GLN A 20 12.15 1.06 1.60
N VAL A 21 11.31 0.45 2.44
CA VAL A 21 10.04 -0.13 1.99
C VAL A 21 9.10 0.99 1.57
N GLN A 22 8.57 0.90 0.35
CA GLN A 22 7.63 1.87 -0.20
C GLN A 22 6.35 1.16 -0.62
N LEU A 23 5.22 1.78 -0.29
CA LEU A 23 3.88 1.33 -0.64
C LEU A 23 3.24 2.41 -1.51
N GLN A 24 2.72 2.01 -2.67
CA GLN A 24 2.11 2.92 -3.63
C GLN A 24 0.72 2.42 -4.01
N GLU A 25 -0.31 3.10 -3.53
CA GLU A 25 -1.70 2.87 -3.90
C GLU A 25 -1.98 3.36 -5.33
N SER A 26 -2.88 2.65 -6.00
CA SER A 26 -3.41 2.98 -7.32
C SER A 26 -4.83 2.42 -7.46
N GLY A 27 -5.65 3.06 -8.29
CA GLY A 27 -7.03 2.67 -8.50
C GLY A 27 -7.81 3.71 -9.32
N PRO A 28 -9.10 3.47 -9.58
CA PRO A 28 -9.96 4.45 -10.23
C PRO A 28 -10.23 5.63 -9.30
N GLY A 29 -10.25 6.85 -9.84
CA GLY A 29 -10.57 8.06 -9.06
C GLY A 29 -12.06 8.19 -8.70
N LEU A 30 -12.96 7.78 -9.61
CA LEU A 30 -14.41 7.81 -9.40
C LEU A 30 -15.03 6.50 -9.85
N VAL A 31 -15.90 5.93 -9.02
CA VAL A 31 -16.65 4.70 -9.29
C VAL A 31 -18.13 4.98 -9.05
N LYS A 32 -19.00 4.52 -9.94
CA LYS A 32 -20.45 4.71 -9.78
C LYS A 32 -20.99 3.77 -8.69
N PRO A 33 -22.10 4.13 -8.02
CA PRO A 33 -22.78 3.23 -7.10
C PRO A 33 -23.09 1.87 -7.75
N SER A 34 -23.09 0.81 -6.93
CA SER A 34 -23.30 -0.58 -7.32
C SER A 34 -22.19 -1.21 -8.18
N GLN A 35 -21.16 -0.46 -8.57
CA GLN A 35 -19.98 -1.02 -9.24
C GLN A 35 -18.97 -1.58 -8.23
N THR A 36 -17.92 -2.22 -8.74
CA THR A 36 -16.79 -2.70 -7.94
C THR A 36 -15.66 -1.68 -7.98
N LEU A 37 -15.18 -1.29 -6.80
CA LEU A 37 -13.93 -0.57 -6.64
C LEU A 37 -12.77 -1.57 -6.61
N SER A 38 -11.77 -1.36 -7.47
CA SER A 38 -10.56 -2.19 -7.52
C SER A 38 -9.34 -1.32 -7.24
N LEU A 39 -8.63 -1.59 -6.16
CA LEU A 39 -7.40 -0.91 -5.77
C LEU A 39 -6.22 -1.87 -5.79
N THR A 40 -5.04 -1.33 -6.05
CA THR A 40 -3.78 -2.07 -6.03
C THR A 40 -2.73 -1.28 -5.26
N CYS A 41 -2.00 -1.95 -4.39
CA CYS A 41 -0.83 -1.44 -3.70
C CYS A 41 0.41 -2.13 -4.26
N THR A 42 1.32 -1.34 -4.83
CA THR A 42 2.63 -1.82 -5.30
C THR A 42 3.66 -1.66 -4.20
N VAL A 43 4.39 -2.73 -3.90
CA VAL A 43 5.44 -2.74 -2.88
C VAL A 43 6.80 -2.65 -3.56
N SER A 44 7.66 -1.77 -3.07
CA SER A 44 9.04 -1.61 -3.53
C SER A 44 10.02 -1.68 -2.35
N GLY A 45 11.21 -2.19 -2.60
CA GLY A 45 12.25 -2.34 -1.58
C GLY A 45 12.02 -3.49 -0.57
N TYR A 46 10.96 -4.29 -0.76
CA TYR A 46 10.59 -5.43 0.10
C TYR A 46 9.73 -6.44 -0.66
N SER A 47 9.81 -7.74 -0.34
CA SER A 47 8.98 -8.78 -0.98
C SER A 47 7.66 -8.98 -0.24
N ILE A 48 6.54 -9.03 -0.97
CA ILE A 48 5.22 -9.30 -0.37
C ILE A 48 5.08 -10.72 0.22
N THR A 49 6.01 -11.61 -0.09
CA THR A 49 6.04 -12.97 0.51
C THR A 49 6.73 -13.00 1.87
N SER A 50 7.42 -11.95 2.26
CA SER A 50 8.21 -11.89 3.50
C SER A 50 7.51 -11.16 4.66
N GLY A 51 6.50 -10.33 4.36
CA GLY A 51 5.77 -9.53 5.36
C GLY A 51 4.72 -10.33 6.12
N TYR A 52 4.42 -9.95 7.37
CA TYR A 52 3.49 -10.72 8.20
C TYR A 52 2.03 -10.49 7.80
N CYS A 53 1.57 -9.24 7.60
CA CYS A 53 0.28 -8.95 6.96
C CYS A 53 0.24 -7.68 6.10
N TRP A 54 -0.31 -7.79 4.90
CA TRP A 54 -0.60 -6.66 4.01
C TRP A 54 -2.04 -6.19 4.19
N THR A 55 -2.21 -4.94 4.60
CA THR A 55 -3.46 -4.42 5.16
C THR A 55 -4.06 -3.33 4.27
N TRP A 56 -5.39 -3.32 4.18
CA TRP A 56 -6.17 -2.23 3.60
C TRP A 56 -6.95 -1.49 4.68
N ILE A 57 -6.87 -0.17 4.62
CA ILE A 57 -7.52 0.77 5.55
C ILE A 57 -8.26 1.80 4.71
N ARG A 58 -9.43 2.22 5.15
CA ARG A 58 -10.14 3.36 4.56
C ARG A 58 -10.36 4.46 5.58
N GLN A 59 -10.43 5.70 5.12
CA GLN A 59 -10.76 6.86 5.92
C GLN A 59 -11.91 7.62 5.27
N PRO A 60 -13.16 7.38 5.70
CA PRO A 60 -14.29 8.18 5.26
C PRO A 60 -14.11 9.64 5.70
N GLN A 61 -14.67 10.56 4.93
CA GLN A 61 -14.56 12.00 5.25
C GLN A 61 -15.14 12.30 6.64
N GLY A 62 -14.37 13.00 7.48
CA GLY A 62 -14.77 13.36 8.83
C GLY A 62 -14.79 12.19 9.83
N LYS A 63 -14.30 11.00 9.45
CA LYS A 63 -14.19 9.83 10.33
C LYS A 63 -12.73 9.42 10.55
N GLY A 64 -12.54 8.56 11.54
CA GLY A 64 -11.25 7.90 11.80
C GLY A 64 -10.90 6.85 10.74
N LEU A 65 -9.73 6.23 10.91
CA LEU A 65 -9.30 5.09 10.10
C LEU A 65 -10.16 3.85 10.42
N GLU A 66 -10.66 3.21 9.37
CA GLU A 66 -11.42 1.96 9.43
C GLU A 66 -10.61 0.85 8.77
N TRP A 67 -10.24 -0.16 9.56
CA TRP A 67 -9.60 -1.36 9.02
C TRP A 67 -10.59 -2.15 8.16
N MET A 68 -10.19 -2.53 6.94
CA MET A 68 -11.04 -3.28 6.01
C MET A 68 -10.72 -4.78 6.01
N GLY A 69 -9.43 -5.10 6.07
CA GLY A 69 -8.94 -6.46 6.01
C GLY A 69 -7.43 -6.53 5.80
N CYS A 70 -6.86 -7.72 5.92
CA CYS A 70 -5.47 -7.98 5.56
C CYS A 70 -5.28 -9.37 4.96
N ILE A 71 -4.19 -9.55 4.20
CA ILE A 71 -3.73 -10.83 3.66
C ILE A 71 -2.34 -11.15 4.19
N ARG A 72 -2.19 -12.35 4.76
CA ARG A 72 -0.91 -12.83 5.31
C ARG A 72 0.00 -13.43 4.25
N TYR A 73 1.27 -13.64 4.59
CA TYR A 73 2.24 -14.31 3.72
C TYR A 73 1.81 -15.72 3.30
N ASP A 74 1.05 -16.44 4.13
CA ASP A 74 0.50 -17.77 3.84
C ASP A 74 -0.74 -17.73 2.94
N GLY A 75 -1.27 -16.54 2.65
CA GLY A 75 -2.45 -16.33 1.81
C GLY A 75 -3.77 -16.27 2.60
N ASN A 76 -3.74 -16.43 3.92
CA ASN A 76 -4.94 -16.28 4.74
C ASN A 76 -5.42 -14.83 4.71
N THR A 77 -6.73 -14.66 4.55
CA THR A 77 -7.38 -13.34 4.50
C THR A 77 -8.28 -13.14 5.71
N TYR A 78 -8.22 -11.93 6.26
CA TYR A 78 -9.06 -11.49 7.38
C TYR A 78 -9.77 -10.21 6.96
N TYR A 79 -11.02 -10.06 7.37
CA TYR A 79 -11.87 -8.95 6.96
C TYR A 79 -12.59 -8.35 8.15
N SER A 80 -12.86 -7.05 8.09
CA SER A 80 -13.77 -6.39 9.01
C SER A 80 -15.17 -6.97 8.86
N PRO A 81 -15.87 -7.33 9.95
CA PRO A 81 -17.19 -7.97 9.87
C PRO A 81 -18.20 -7.19 9.04
N SER A 82 -18.17 -5.85 9.08
CA SER A 82 -19.10 -4.98 8.34
C SER A 82 -18.85 -4.97 6.83
N LEU A 83 -17.65 -5.33 6.37
CA LEU A 83 -17.25 -5.25 4.96
C LEU A 83 -17.00 -6.62 4.32
N LYS A 84 -16.96 -7.69 5.14
CA LYS A 84 -16.58 -9.04 4.73
C LYS A 84 -17.36 -9.59 3.54
N SER A 85 -18.66 -9.31 3.43
CA SER A 85 -19.50 -9.85 2.36
C SER A 85 -19.22 -9.22 0.98
N ARG A 86 -18.59 -8.05 0.95
CA ARG A 86 -18.35 -7.28 -0.29
C ARG A 86 -16.86 -7.10 -0.59
N THR A 87 -15.98 -7.50 0.32
CA THR A 87 -14.54 -7.27 0.21
C THR A 87 -13.80 -8.54 -0.19
N SER A 88 -12.85 -8.40 -1.11
CA SER A 88 -11.91 -9.45 -1.47
C SER A 88 -10.49 -8.88 -1.53
N ILE A 89 -9.55 -9.53 -0.86
CA ILE A 89 -8.12 -9.15 -0.87
C ILE A 89 -7.32 -10.26 -1.52
N SER A 90 -6.42 -9.89 -2.43
CA SER A 90 -5.56 -10.84 -3.14
C SER A 90 -4.13 -10.29 -3.26
N LYS A 91 -3.19 -11.19 -3.62
CA LYS A 91 -1.78 -10.85 -3.87
C LYS A 91 -1.31 -11.39 -5.21
N ASP A 92 -0.51 -10.60 -5.91
CA ASP A 92 0.22 -10.98 -7.12
C ASP A 92 1.71 -10.90 -6.82
N THR A 93 2.29 -12.03 -6.44
CA THR A 93 3.71 -12.14 -6.07
C THR A 93 4.64 -11.91 -7.25
N SER A 94 4.17 -12.13 -8.49
CA SER A 94 4.96 -11.89 -9.70
C SER A 94 5.19 -10.39 -9.95
N LYS A 95 4.28 -9.54 -9.47
CA LYS A 95 4.34 -8.08 -9.58
C LYS A 95 4.66 -7.37 -8.28
N ASN A 96 4.84 -8.13 -7.19
CA ASN A 96 5.02 -7.59 -5.85
C ASN A 96 3.90 -6.62 -5.44
N GLN A 97 2.65 -7.03 -5.72
CA GLN A 97 1.44 -6.25 -5.51
C GLN A 97 0.42 -6.99 -4.66
N PHE A 98 -0.41 -6.24 -3.95
CA PHE A 98 -1.64 -6.76 -3.36
C PHE A 98 -2.80 -5.82 -3.64
N SER A 99 -4.00 -6.37 -3.72
CA SER A 99 -5.17 -5.69 -4.25
C SER A 99 -6.38 -5.87 -3.36
N LEU A 100 -7.28 -4.88 -3.44
CA LEU A 100 -8.58 -4.87 -2.79
C LEU A 100 -9.65 -4.75 -3.86
N GLN A 101 -10.68 -5.60 -3.79
CA GLN A 101 -11.94 -5.39 -4.49
C GLN A 101 -13.04 -5.18 -3.46
N LEU A 102 -13.79 -4.09 -3.62
CA LEU A 102 -15.00 -3.80 -2.85
C LEU A 102 -16.19 -3.73 -3.81
N SER A 103 -17.09 -4.71 -3.73
CA SER A 103 -18.25 -4.80 -4.61
C SER A 103 -19.42 -3.95 -4.12
N SER A 104 -20.32 -3.64 -5.05
CA SER A 104 -21.57 -2.92 -4.79
C SER A 104 -21.35 -1.64 -3.98
N VAL A 105 -20.40 -0.79 -4.39
CA VAL A 105 -20.02 0.39 -3.61
C VAL A 105 -21.18 1.37 -3.45
N THR A 106 -21.24 2.04 -2.29
CA THR A 106 -22.22 3.08 -1.99
C THR A 106 -21.52 4.40 -1.66
N THR A 107 -22.30 5.45 -1.40
CA THR A 107 -21.75 6.74 -0.93
C THR A 107 -21.06 6.64 0.43
N GLU A 108 -21.41 5.64 1.25
CA GLU A 108 -20.74 5.39 2.53
C GLU A 108 -19.32 4.84 2.35
N ASP A 109 -19.01 4.29 1.17
CA ASP A 109 -17.68 3.80 0.81
C ASP A 109 -16.79 4.93 0.23
N MET A 110 -17.26 6.19 0.20
CA MET A 110 -16.46 7.34 -0.20
C MET A 110 -15.41 7.65 0.87
N ALA A 111 -14.15 7.34 0.57
CA ALA A 111 -13.05 7.42 1.52
C ALA A 111 -11.71 7.61 0.80
N VAL A 112 -10.69 8.03 1.54
CA VAL A 112 -9.30 7.81 1.14
C VAL A 112 -8.93 6.38 1.53
N TYR A 113 -8.24 5.67 0.65
CA TYR A 113 -7.83 4.29 0.87
C TYR A 113 -6.32 4.21 0.99
N TYR A 114 -5.86 3.47 1.99
CA TYR A 114 -4.45 3.30 2.30
C TYR A 114 -4.10 1.83 2.34
N CYS A 115 -2.90 1.52 1.90
CA CYS A 115 -2.28 0.23 2.13
C CYS A 115 -1.17 0.34 3.19
N ALA A 116 -1.04 -0.70 4.02
CA ALA A 116 -0.06 -0.74 5.10
C ALA A 116 0.52 -2.14 5.26
N THR A 117 1.65 -2.23 5.94
CA THR A 117 2.24 -3.46 6.45
C THR A 117 2.53 -3.30 7.93
N ASP A 118 2.55 -4.41 8.66
CA ASP A 118 3.21 -4.50 9.95
C ASP A 118 4.74 -4.52 9.81
#